data_AF-A0A7V8YK85-F1
#
_entry.id   AF-A0A7V8YK85-F1
#
_cell.length_a   1.000
_cell.length_b   1.000
_cell.length_c   1.000
_cell.angle_alpha   90.00
_cell.angle_beta   90.00
_cell.angle_gamma   90.00
#
_symmetry.space_group_name_H-M   'P 1'
#
loop_
_entity.id
_entity.type
_entity.pdbx_description
1 polymer ?
#
loop_
_entity_poly.entity_id
_entity_poly.type
_entity_poly.pdbx_seq_one_letter_code
_entity_poly.pdbx_strand_id
1 'polypeptide(L)' 'MYAHFVFTWPERSPTVDIGHGTLDSSMPLWESQPIPGEWGAQALALFGKSWTRNHLRRFAPEREGETDDA' A
#
# COMPACT_ATOMS: atom_id res chain seq x y z
N MET A 1 15.80 0.04 -7.54
CA MET A 1 15.57 -0.17 -6.09
C MET A 1 14.13 -0.60 -5.91
N TYR A 2 13.86 -1.69 -5.20
CA TYR A 2 12.50 -2.16 -4.92
C TYR A 2 12.17 -1.85 -3.46
N ALA A 3 11.01 -1.26 -3.20
CA ALA A 3 10.49 -1.10 -1.85
C ALA A 3 9.66 -2.33 -1.49
N HIS A 4 9.87 -2.86 -0.28
CA HIS A 4 9.07 -3.95 0.27
C HIS A 4 8.17 -3.38 1.37
N PHE A 5 6.86 -3.59 1.23
CA PHE A 5 5.88 -3.20 2.22
C PHE A 5 5.30 -4.43 2.90
N VAL A 6 5.19 -4.37 4.22
CA VAL A 6 4.58 -5.40 5.06
C VAL A 6 3.25 -4.89 5.53
N PHE A 7 2.20 -5.68 5.30
CA PHE A 7 0.83 -5.38 5.74
C PHE A 7 0.45 -6.36 6.84
N THR A 8 0.26 -5.86 8.05
CA THR A 8 -0.14 -6.65 9.22
C THR A 8 -1.61 -6.41 9.48
N TRP A 9 -2.42 -7.47 9.37
CA TRP A 9 -3.86 -7.39 9.62
C TRP A 9 -4.27 -8.32 10.75
N PRO A 10 -4.43 -7.81 11.98
CA PRO A 10 -4.91 -8.59 13.10
C PRO A 10 -6.31 -9.16 12.82
N GLU A 11 -6.56 -10.40 13.26
CA GLU A 11 -7.87 -11.05 13.07
C GLU A 11 -9.00 -10.21 13.67
N ARG A 12 -10.10 -10.05 12.92
CA ARG A 12 -11.28 -9.23 13.28
C ARG A 12 -10.99 -7.74 13.51
N SER A 13 -9.81 -7.25 13.16
CA SER A 13 -9.53 -5.81 13.21
C SER A 13 -10.12 -5.12 11.98
N PRO A 14 -10.72 -3.92 12.12
CA PRO A 14 -11.10 -3.09 10.98
C PRO A 14 -9.91 -2.30 10.40
N THR A 15 -8.69 -2.52 10.90
CA THR A 15 -7.49 -1.77 10.52
C THR A 15 -6.28 -2.65 10.23
N VAL A 16 -5.40 -2.15 9.38
CA VAL A 16 -4.12 -2.74 8.95
C VAL A 16 -2.97 -1.80 9.29
N ASP A 17 -1.89 -2.37 9.82
CA ASP A 17 -0.63 -1.66 9.97
C ASP A 17 0.28 -1.91 8.77
N ILE A 18 1.04 -0.89 8.37
CA ILE A 18 1.90 -0.91 7.19
C ILE A 18 3.31 -0.54 7.60
N GLY A 19 4.25 -1.43 7.32
CA GLY A 19 5.68 -1.21 7.53
C GLY A 19 6.48 -1.34 6.23
N HIS A 20 7.76 -0.95 6.30
CA HIS A 20 8.73 -1.15 5.23
C HIS A 20 9.85 -2.09 5.66
N GLY A 21 10.12 -3.10 4.85
CA GLY A 21 11.08 -4.16 5.15
C GLY A 21 10.58 -5.55 4.77
N THR A 22 10.95 -6.55 5.55
CA THR A 22 10.53 -7.95 5.36
C THR A 22 9.59 -8.37 6.50
N LEU A 23 8.96 -9.54 6.37
CA LEU A 23 8.09 -10.08 7.42
C LEU A 23 8.82 -10.30 8.75
N ASP A 24 10.12 -10.59 8.71
CA ASP A 24 10.95 -10.81 9.92
C ASP A 24 11.41 -9.49 10.56
N SER A 25 11.54 -8.43 9.77
CA SER A 25 12.03 -7.13 10.23
C SER A 25 11.47 -6.01 9.35
N SER A 26 10.52 -5.26 9.90
CA SER A 26 9.95 -4.08 9.25
C SER A 26 9.97 -2.87 10.16
N MET A 27 10.24 -1.70 9.58
CA MET A 27 10.05 -0.42 10.24
C MET A 27 8.58 0.01 10.09
N PRO A 28 7.87 0.34 11.18
CA PRO A 28 6.49 0.81 11.09
C PRO A 28 6.45 2.16 10.37
N LEU A 29 5.45 2.34 9.51
CA LEU A 29 5.27 3.59 8.74
C LEU A 29 3.87 4.18 8.92
N TRP A 30 2.83 3.34 8.82
CA TRP A 30 1.45 3.76 9.04
C TRP A 30 0.73 2.77 9.92
N GLU A 31 0.13 3.28 10.98
CA GLU A 31 -0.64 2.48 11.91
C GLU A 31 -2.14 2.67 11.65
N SER A 32 -2.92 1.65 11.97
CA SER A 32 -4.38 1.68 12.00
C SER A 32 -5.04 2.18 10.70
N GLN A 33 -4.51 1.76 9.54
CA GLN A 33 -5.10 2.13 8.26
C GLN A 33 -6.43 1.37 8.05
N PRO A 34 -7.53 2.06 7.72
CA PRO A 34 -8.82 1.40 7.55
C PRO A 34 -8.77 0.43 6.38
N ILE A 35 -9.24 -0.81 6.60
CA ILE A 35 -9.39 -1.81 5.55
C ILE A 35 -10.87 -2.16 5.38
N PRO A 36 -11.45 -1.99 4.18
CA PRO A 36 -12.80 -2.44 3.92
C PRO A 36 -12.84 -3.96 3.66
N GLY A 37 -13.85 -4.62 4.23
CA GLY A 37 -14.14 -6.04 3.97
C GLY A 37 -13.91 -6.95 5.17
N GLU A 38 -14.24 -8.23 4.97
CA GLU A 38 -14.06 -9.26 5.98
C GLU A 38 -12.60 -9.71 6.05
N TRP A 39 -12.18 -10.12 7.25
CA TRP A 39 -10.83 -10.62 7.48
C TRP A 39 -10.51 -11.80 6.56
N GLY A 40 -9.42 -11.68 5.80
CA GLY A 40 -8.98 -12.75 4.90
C GLY A 40 -7.87 -12.34 3.95
N ALA A 41 -7.09 -13.32 3.50
CA ALA A 41 -5.92 -13.10 2.64
C ALA A 41 -6.27 -12.36 1.33
N GLN A 42 -7.43 -12.62 0.75
CA GLN A 42 -7.86 -11.97 -0.49
C GLN A 42 -8.15 -10.48 -0.29
N ALA A 43 -8.86 -10.12 0.78
CA ALA A 43 -9.14 -8.73 1.12
C ALA A 43 -7.84 -7.97 1.43
N LEU A 44 -6.90 -8.59 2.17
CA LEU A 44 -5.59 -8.01 2.44
C LEU A 44 -4.78 -7.76 1.16
N ALA A 45 -4.79 -8.72 0.24
CA ALA A 45 -4.08 -8.59 -1.04
C ALA A 45 -4.68 -7.48 -1.93
N LEU A 46 -6.00 -7.34 -1.95
CA LEU A 46 -6.68 -6.25 -2.67
C LEU A 46 -6.35 -4.89 -2.06
N PHE A 47 -6.42 -4.78 -0.73
CA PHE A 47 -6.03 -3.58 0.00
C PHE A 47 -4.58 -3.20 -0.30
N GLY A 48 -3.61 -4.11 -0.10
CA GLY A 48 -2.20 -3.84 -0.29
C GLY A 48 -1.85 -3.39 -1.71
N LYS A 49 -2.48 -3.99 -2.73
CA LYS A 49 -2.33 -3.56 -4.14
C LYS A 49 -2.86 -2.15 -4.37
N SER A 50 -4.06 -1.86 -3.87
CA SER A 50 -4.69 -0.54 -4.03
C SER A 50 -3.88 0.54 -3.31
N TRP A 51 -3.54 0.29 -2.05
CA TRP A 51 -2.75 1.19 -1.21
C TRP A 51 -1.39 1.50 -1.86
N THR A 52 -0.65 0.47 -2.29
CA THR A 52 0.67 0.65 -2.90
C THR A 52 0.58 1.48 -4.18
N ARG A 53 -0.39 1.20 -5.05
CA ARG A 53 -0.60 2.00 -6.27
C ARG A 53 -0.89 3.47 -5.95
N ASN A 54 -1.73 3.74 -4.96
CA ASN A 54 -2.05 5.10 -4.55
C ASN A 54 -0.84 5.81 -3.92
N HIS A 55 -0.06 5.10 -3.09
CA HIS A 55 1.16 5.63 -2.49
C HIS A 55 2.18 6.02 -3.57
N LEU A 56 2.42 5.14 -4.54
CA LEU A 56 3.37 5.38 -5.63
C LEU A 56 2.95 6.50 -6.58
N ARG A 57 1.65 6.75 -6.76
CA ARG A 57 1.16 7.88 -7.59
C ARG A 57 1.70 9.23 -7.14
N ARG A 58 2.00 9.41 -5.85
CA ARG A 58 2.58 10.66 -5.31
C ARG A 58 4.02 10.91 -5.78
N PHE A 59 4.69 9.87 -6.24
CA PHE A 59 6.07 9.91 -6.71
C PHE A 59 6.18 9.66 -8.22
N ALA A 60 5.06 9.42 -8.89
CA ALA A 60 5.05 9.44 -10.34
C ALA A 60 5.37 10.88 -10.77
N PRO A 61 6.38 11.10 -11.62
CA PRO A 61 6.56 12.42 -12.21
C PRO A 61 5.25 12.79 -12.89
N GLU A 62 4.79 14.02 -12.68
CA GLU A 62 3.80 14.60 -13.58
C GLU A 62 4.31 14.33 -14.99
N ARG A 63 3.49 13.73 -15.86
CA ARG A 63 3.88 13.63 -17.27
C ARG A 63 3.84 15.05 -17.82
N GLU A 64 4.95 15.76 -17.67
CA GLU A 64 5.19 17.00 -18.36
C GLU A 64 5.41 16.62 -19.83
N GLY A 65 4.46 17.01 -20.69
CA GLY A 65 4.52 16.81 -22.14
C GLY A 65 3.48 15.83 -22.68
N GLU A 66 2.22 16.25 -22.73
CA GLU A 66 1.41 16.02 -23.93
C GLU A 66 1.23 17.39 -24.58
N THR A 67 2.35 17.91 -25.10
CA THR A 67 2.32 18.84 -26.22
C THR A 67 2.70 17.98 -27.42
N ASP A 68 1.73 17.61 -28.24
CA ASP A 68 1.99 17.51 -29.66
C ASP A 68 0.74 17.96 -30.41
N ASP A 69 0.88 19.17 -30.97
CA ASP A 69 0.14 19.67 -32.11
C ASP A 69 0.27 18.70 -33.28
N ALA A 70 -0.85 18.34 -33.90
CA ALA A 70 -0.98 18.15 -35.34
C ALA A 70 -2.45 18.26 -35.75
#